data_AF-A0A7U5HZJ8-F1
#
_entry.id   AF-A0A7U5HZJ8-F1
#
_cell.length_a   1.000
_cell.length_b   1.000
_cell.length_c   1.000
_cell.angle_alpha   90.00
_cell.angle_beta   90.00
_cell.angle_gamma   90.00
#
_symmetry.space_group_name_H-M   'P 1'
#
loop_
_entity.id
_entity.type
_entity.pdbx_description
1 polymer ?
#
loop_
_entity_poly.entity_id
_entity_poly.type
_entity_poly.pdbx_seq_one_letter_code
_entity_poly.pdbx_strand_id
1 'polypeptide(L)'
;MYRSILTTVAMTAMFITNSSFANCPVIQHSEVPAITELSYHDARDLLLAAGWQPLKSIHHNDIENSDISYGNGSLFWDKGYVEIESCAGTGLAPCLFNFADIYDNNLKVVTVGEESPEYNSYAMVDRYWLVCEDL
;
A
#
# COMPACT_ATOMS: atom_id res chain seq x y z
N MET A 1 73.47 -1.45 -25.80
CA MET A 1 72.17 -2.14 -25.69
C MET A 1 71.52 -1.71 -24.39
N TYR A 2 70.54 -0.81 -24.43
CA TYR A 2 69.72 -0.46 -23.26
C TYR A 2 68.26 -0.63 -23.69
N ARG A 3 67.54 -1.55 -23.05
CA ARG A 3 66.10 -1.76 -23.26
C ARG A 3 65.36 -1.06 -22.12
N SER A 4 64.69 0.06 -22.44
CA SER A 4 63.71 0.69 -21.54
C SER A 4 62.50 -0.21 -21.38
N ILE A 5 62.09 -0.45 -20.12
CA ILE A 5 60.88 -1.18 -19.77
C ILE A 5 59.80 -0.13 -19.47
N LEU A 6 58.80 -0.02 -20.34
CA LEU A 6 57.57 0.71 -20.03
C LEU A 6 56.75 -0.12 -19.03
N THR A 7 56.53 0.41 -17.83
CA THR A 7 55.60 -0.12 -16.84
C THR A 7 54.27 0.62 -16.96
N THR A 8 53.24 -0.06 -17.43
CA THR A 8 51.87 0.47 -17.52
C THR A 8 51.18 0.24 -16.18
N VAL A 9 50.86 1.33 -15.46
CA VAL A 9 50.06 1.25 -14.23
C VAL A 9 48.58 1.19 -14.63
N ALA A 10 47.95 0.04 -14.44
CA ALA A 10 46.51 -0.12 -14.61
C ALA A 10 45.81 0.30 -13.31
N MET A 11 45.15 1.47 -13.31
CA MET A 11 44.20 1.86 -12.26
C MET A 11 42.91 1.07 -12.46
N THR A 12 42.69 0.06 -11.63
CA THR A 12 41.39 -0.61 -11.51
C THR A 12 40.45 0.25 -10.67
N ALA A 13 39.43 0.82 -11.30
CA ALA A 13 38.32 1.47 -10.60
C ALA A 13 37.51 0.41 -9.83
N MET A 14 37.56 0.46 -8.50
CA MET A 14 36.64 -0.31 -7.66
C MET A 14 35.26 0.35 -7.73
N PHE A 15 34.35 -0.25 -8.51
CA PHE A 15 32.94 0.07 -8.45
C PHE A 15 32.35 -0.58 -7.19
N ILE A 16 32.27 0.18 -6.10
CA ILE A 16 31.48 -0.22 -4.92
C ILE A 16 30.02 -0.03 -5.31
N THR A 17 29.35 -1.11 -5.70
CA THR A 17 27.89 -1.12 -5.87
C THR A 17 27.26 -1.42 -4.52
N ASN A 18 26.90 -0.37 -3.78
CA ASN A 18 26.02 -0.49 -2.62
C ASN A 18 24.61 -0.79 -3.12
N SER A 19 24.34 -2.07 -3.35
CA SER A 19 22.99 -2.56 -3.64
C SER A 19 22.30 -2.90 -2.32
N SER A 20 21.92 -1.89 -1.54
CA SER A 20 20.96 -2.05 -0.46
C SER A 20 19.56 -2.06 -1.06
N PHE A 21 19.21 -3.15 -1.77
CA PHE A 21 17.81 -3.46 -1.98
C PHE A 21 17.30 -4.02 -0.65
N ALA A 22 16.35 -3.33 -0.02
CA ALA A 22 15.55 -3.87 1.07
C ALA A 22 15.01 -5.22 0.59
N ASN A 23 15.60 -6.29 1.10
CA ASN A 23 15.29 -7.64 0.67
C ASN A 23 14.07 -8.04 1.49
N CYS A 24 12.87 -7.71 1.00
CA CYS A 24 11.64 -8.24 1.60
C CYS A 24 11.76 -9.77 1.58
N PRO A 25 11.88 -10.45 2.73
CA PRO A 25 11.90 -11.90 2.73
C PRO A 25 10.59 -12.40 2.10
N VAL A 26 10.61 -13.58 1.49
CA VAL A 26 9.38 -14.22 1.02
C VAL A 26 8.52 -14.50 2.25
N ILE A 27 7.56 -13.62 2.51
CA ILE A 27 6.60 -13.78 3.59
C ILE A 27 5.49 -14.67 3.03
N GLN A 28 5.26 -15.81 3.66
CA GLN A 28 4.07 -16.60 3.37
C GLN A 28 2.86 -15.70 3.62
N HIS A 29 2.02 -15.51 2.61
CA HIS A 29 0.86 -14.64 2.69
C HIS A 29 -0.38 -15.29 2.06
N SER A 30 -1.56 -14.84 2.46
CA SER A 30 -2.83 -15.18 1.81
C SER A 30 -2.86 -14.61 0.40
N GLU A 31 -3.47 -15.31 -0.56
CA GLU A 31 -3.53 -14.83 -1.94
C GLU A 31 -4.15 -13.42 -1.98
N VAL A 32 -3.53 -12.52 -2.75
CA VAL A 32 -4.11 -11.21 -3.03
C VAL A 32 -4.86 -11.31 -4.36
N PRO A 33 -6.21 -11.30 -4.36
CA PRO A 33 -6.98 -11.35 -5.59
C PRO A 33 -6.72 -10.13 -6.48
N ALA A 34 -7.05 -10.24 -7.77
CA ALA A 34 -7.01 -9.10 -8.68
C ALA A 34 -8.15 -8.12 -8.34
N ILE A 35 -7.82 -7.07 -7.61
CA ILE A 35 -8.80 -6.11 -7.05
C ILE A 35 -8.75 -4.72 -7.69
N THR A 36 -7.78 -4.42 -8.54
CA THR A 36 -7.73 -3.15 -9.29
C THR A 36 -8.94 -2.99 -10.18
N GLU A 37 -9.38 -1.74 -10.40
CA GLU A 37 -10.55 -1.41 -11.24
C GLU A 37 -11.88 -2.00 -10.73
N LEU A 38 -11.91 -2.49 -9.48
CA LEU A 38 -13.14 -2.82 -8.78
C LEU A 38 -13.55 -1.65 -7.87
N SER A 39 -14.84 -1.56 -7.56
CA SER A 39 -15.28 -0.70 -6.46
C SER A 39 -14.62 -1.17 -5.16
N TYR A 40 -14.38 -0.26 -4.23
CA TYR A 40 -13.82 -0.65 -2.93
C TYR A 40 -14.66 -1.73 -2.23
N HIS A 41 -15.99 -1.67 -2.40
CA HIS A 41 -16.91 -2.63 -1.84
C HIS A 41 -16.67 -4.05 -2.39
N ASP A 42 -16.58 -4.20 -3.70
CA ASP A 42 -16.33 -5.49 -4.34
C ASP A 42 -14.91 -6.01 -4.03
N ALA A 43 -13.92 -5.11 -4.03
CA ALA A 43 -12.55 -5.44 -3.67
C ALA A 43 -12.46 -5.96 -2.22
N ARG A 44 -13.15 -5.30 -1.28
CA ARG A 44 -13.22 -5.70 0.12
C ARG A 44 -13.81 -7.10 0.27
N ASP A 45 -14.90 -7.41 -0.42
CA ASP A 45 -15.53 -8.73 -0.34
C ASP A 45 -14.59 -9.84 -0.84
N LEU A 46 -13.83 -9.58 -1.92
CA LEU A 46 -12.82 -10.51 -2.41
C LEU A 46 -11.67 -10.71 -1.41
N LEU A 47 -11.19 -9.63 -0.79
CA LEU A 47 -10.14 -9.69 0.23
C LEU A 47 -10.59 -10.51 1.45
N LEU A 48 -11.79 -10.25 1.96
CA LEU A 48 -12.37 -11.01 3.07
C LEU A 48 -12.50 -12.50 2.73
N ALA A 49 -12.96 -12.82 1.52
CA ALA A 49 -13.07 -14.20 1.05
C ALA A 49 -11.70 -14.89 0.90
N ALA A 50 -10.64 -14.13 0.59
CA ALA A 50 -9.27 -14.61 0.48
C ALA A 50 -8.54 -14.70 1.84
N GLY A 51 -9.20 -14.38 2.96
CA GLY A 51 -8.63 -14.51 4.31
C GLY A 51 -7.95 -13.25 4.84
N TRP A 52 -8.08 -12.12 4.14
CA TRP A 52 -7.66 -10.82 4.64
C TRP A 52 -8.67 -10.29 5.67
N GLN A 53 -8.17 -9.66 6.71
CA GLN A 53 -8.91 -9.18 7.87
C GLN A 53 -8.76 -7.66 7.97
N PRO A 54 -9.85 -6.90 8.14
CA PRO A 54 -9.79 -5.45 8.34
C PRO A 54 -8.96 -5.09 9.57
N LEU A 55 -7.95 -4.25 9.40
CA LEU A 55 -7.14 -3.74 10.50
C LEU A 55 -7.63 -2.38 10.94
N LYS A 56 -8.21 -2.32 12.13
CA LYS A 56 -8.65 -1.05 12.72
C LYS A 56 -7.47 -0.09 12.93
N SER A 57 -7.41 0.95 12.13
CA SER A 57 -6.37 1.99 12.18
C SER A 57 -6.68 3.13 13.13
N ILE A 58 -7.97 3.39 13.42
CA ILE A 58 -8.42 4.58 14.15
C ILE A 58 -9.32 4.17 15.32
N HIS A 59 -9.06 4.74 16.50
CA HIS A 59 -9.94 4.56 17.64
C HIS A 59 -11.22 5.40 17.47
N HIS A 60 -12.37 4.88 17.89
CA HIS A 60 -13.67 5.52 17.63
C HIS A 60 -13.79 6.93 18.22
N ASN A 61 -13.07 7.22 19.31
CA ASN A 61 -13.09 8.55 19.94
C ASN A 61 -12.21 9.58 19.20
N ASP A 62 -11.40 9.16 18.24
CA ASP A 62 -10.40 10.01 17.59
C ASP A 62 -10.81 10.43 16.17
N ILE A 63 -12.02 10.06 15.74
CA ILE A 63 -12.51 10.28 14.37
C ILE A 63 -12.47 11.77 13.98
N GLU A 64 -12.98 12.66 14.85
CA GLU A 64 -13.07 14.09 14.56
C GLU A 64 -11.72 14.75 14.31
N ASN A 65 -10.63 14.18 14.85
CA ASN A 65 -9.27 14.69 14.70
C ASN A 65 -8.44 13.86 13.70
N SER A 66 -9.05 12.94 12.97
CA SER A 66 -8.36 12.02 12.07
C SER A 66 -8.52 12.41 10.60
N ASP A 67 -7.61 11.91 9.77
CA ASP A 67 -7.63 12.15 8.32
C ASP A 67 -8.84 11.53 7.60
N ILE A 68 -9.63 10.69 8.28
CA ILE A 68 -10.86 10.12 7.74
C ILE A 68 -12.07 11.06 7.89
N SER A 69 -11.90 12.21 8.54
CA SER A 69 -12.92 13.27 8.56
C SER A 69 -13.06 14.02 7.22
N TYR A 70 -12.15 13.78 6.27
CA TYR A 70 -12.10 14.42 4.96
C TYR A 70 -12.50 13.48 3.82
N GLY A 71 -12.90 14.06 2.68
CA GLY A 71 -13.19 13.32 1.45
C GLY A 71 -14.23 12.22 1.65
N ASN A 72 -13.95 11.03 1.11
CA ASN A 72 -14.81 9.85 1.25
C ASN A 72 -14.79 9.22 2.66
N GLY A 73 -13.96 9.70 3.58
CA GLY A 73 -13.66 8.99 4.82
C GLY A 73 -14.87 8.80 5.74
N SER A 74 -15.71 9.82 5.89
CA SER A 74 -16.95 9.72 6.67
C SER A 74 -17.92 8.71 6.07
N LEU A 75 -18.06 8.67 4.74
CA LEU A 75 -18.94 7.74 4.05
C LEU A 75 -18.52 6.28 4.26
N PHE A 76 -17.23 6.00 4.17
CA PHE A 76 -16.71 4.65 4.44
C PHE A 76 -16.79 4.27 5.92
N TRP A 77 -16.53 5.23 6.81
CA TRP A 77 -16.65 5.02 8.25
C TRP A 77 -18.08 4.70 8.67
N ASP A 78 -19.06 5.45 8.16
CA ASP A 78 -20.49 5.24 8.46
C ASP A 78 -20.99 3.89 7.93
N LYS A 79 -20.34 3.33 6.90
CA LYS A 79 -20.56 1.96 6.40
C LYS A 79 -19.89 0.87 7.26
N GLY A 80 -19.11 1.25 8.27
CA GLY A 80 -18.42 0.34 9.18
C GLY A 80 -17.08 -0.17 8.69
N TYR A 81 -16.43 0.52 7.74
CA TYR A 81 -15.10 0.15 7.26
C TYR A 81 -14.04 0.64 8.23
N VAL A 82 -13.76 -0.19 9.22
CA VAL A 82 -12.79 0.10 10.29
C VAL A 82 -11.35 0.10 9.79
N GLU A 83 -11.10 -0.53 8.64
CA GLU A 83 -9.80 -0.62 7.99
C GLU A 83 -9.31 0.69 7.35
N ILE A 84 -10.15 1.72 7.29
CA ILE A 84 -9.79 3.00 6.71
C ILE A 84 -8.75 3.72 7.58
N GLU A 85 -7.61 4.06 6.98
CA GLU A 85 -6.49 4.71 7.66
C GLU A 85 -6.48 6.22 7.44
N SER A 86 -6.69 6.66 6.21
CA SER A 86 -6.68 8.08 5.86
C SER A 86 -7.44 8.31 4.56
N CYS A 87 -7.97 9.51 4.38
CA CYS A 87 -8.56 9.96 3.14
C CYS A 87 -8.13 11.39 2.83
N ALA A 88 -7.96 11.72 1.56
CA ALA A 88 -7.70 13.09 1.15
C ALA A 88 -8.97 13.74 0.58
N GLY A 89 -9.37 14.89 1.11
CA GLY A 89 -10.46 15.72 0.57
C GLY A 89 -10.07 16.51 -0.69
N THR A 90 -9.33 15.88 -1.61
CA THR A 90 -8.85 16.49 -2.86
C THR A 90 -9.63 15.96 -4.07
N GLY A 91 -9.46 16.54 -5.26
CA GLY A 91 -10.24 16.17 -6.45
C GLY A 91 -10.09 14.74 -6.97
N LEU A 92 -9.14 13.94 -6.46
CA LEU A 92 -9.05 12.50 -6.74
C LEU A 92 -9.63 11.64 -5.60
N ALA A 93 -9.97 12.26 -4.46
CA ALA A 93 -10.54 11.66 -3.26
C ALA A 93 -9.93 10.31 -2.82
N PRO A 94 -8.59 10.13 -2.80
CA PRO A 94 -8.02 8.85 -2.46
C PRO A 94 -8.21 8.51 -0.98
N CYS A 95 -8.47 7.24 -0.70
CA CYS A 95 -8.46 6.69 0.65
C CYS A 95 -7.50 5.50 0.73
N LEU A 96 -6.85 5.36 1.89
CA LEU A 96 -5.95 4.27 2.23
C LEU A 96 -6.64 3.34 3.22
N PHE A 97 -6.55 2.03 2.97
CA PHE A 97 -7.15 0.98 3.79
C PHE A 97 -6.12 -0.09 4.15
N ASN A 98 -6.30 -0.71 5.34
CA ASN A 98 -5.37 -1.65 5.94
C ASN A 98 -5.98 -3.03 6.19
N PHE A 99 -5.30 -4.06 5.73
CA PHE A 99 -5.68 -5.44 6.00
C PHE A 99 -4.51 -6.23 6.57
N ALA A 100 -4.81 -7.21 7.41
CA ALA A 100 -3.89 -8.26 7.84
C ALA A 100 -4.31 -9.60 7.28
N ASP A 101 -3.39 -10.54 7.13
CA ASP A 101 -3.75 -11.95 6.97
C ASP A 101 -3.38 -12.77 8.22
N ILE A 102 -3.62 -14.08 8.16
CA ILE A 102 -3.34 -15.01 9.27
C ILE A 102 -1.83 -15.19 9.59
N TYR A 103 -0.95 -14.63 8.76
CA TYR A 103 0.50 -14.69 8.93
C TYR A 103 1.07 -13.31 9.32
N ASP A 104 0.19 -12.39 9.76
CA ASP A 104 0.54 -11.03 10.15
C ASP A 104 1.12 -10.17 9.00
N ASN A 105 0.87 -10.52 7.74
CA ASN A 105 1.20 -9.64 6.61
C ASN A 105 0.26 -8.45 6.56
N ASN A 106 0.77 -7.26 6.26
CA ASN A 106 -0.05 -6.07 6.08
C ASN A 106 -0.22 -5.75 4.60
N LEU A 107 -1.45 -5.58 4.15
CA LEU A 107 -1.82 -5.15 2.80
C LEU A 107 -2.42 -3.75 2.85
N LYS A 108 -1.82 -2.82 2.11
CA LYS A 108 -2.38 -1.50 1.84
C LYS A 108 -3.21 -1.54 0.57
N VAL A 109 -4.38 -0.92 0.61
CA VAL A 109 -5.25 -0.72 -0.57
C VAL A 109 -5.54 0.76 -0.71
N VAL A 110 -5.40 1.31 -1.91
CA VAL A 110 -5.68 2.71 -2.21
C VAL A 110 -6.81 2.80 -3.23
N THR A 111 -7.79 3.64 -2.93
CA THR A 111 -8.84 3.99 -3.87
C THR A 111 -8.59 5.35 -4.52
N VAL A 112 -9.31 5.61 -5.61
CA VAL A 112 -9.46 6.90 -6.27
C VAL A 112 -10.91 7.11 -6.70
N GLY A 113 -11.31 8.37 -6.85
CA GLY A 113 -12.67 8.76 -7.23
C GLY A 113 -13.58 8.99 -6.03
N GLU A 114 -14.72 9.63 -6.30
CA GLU A 114 -15.71 10.01 -5.29
C GLU A 114 -16.63 8.83 -4.96
N GLU A 115 -16.85 8.60 -3.67
CA GLU A 115 -17.89 7.71 -3.15
C GLU A 115 -19.18 8.53 -3.06
N SER A 116 -20.18 8.19 -3.87
CA SER A 116 -21.49 8.82 -3.80
C SER A 116 -22.60 7.85 -4.18
N PRO A 117 -23.17 7.15 -3.18
CA PRO A 117 -24.30 6.23 -3.41
C PRO A 117 -25.51 6.92 -4.04
N GLU A 118 -25.74 8.21 -3.75
CA GLU A 118 -26.84 9.00 -4.33
C GLU A 118 -26.73 9.10 -5.86
N TYR A 119 -25.52 9.24 -6.39
CA TYR A 119 -25.25 9.34 -7.83
C TYR A 119 -24.76 8.04 -8.47
N ASN A 120 -24.80 6.92 -7.73
CA ASN A 120 -24.26 5.64 -8.16
C ASN A 120 -22.78 5.72 -8.62
N SER A 121 -22.00 6.53 -7.91
CA SER A 121 -20.55 6.65 -8.05
C SER A 121 -19.88 5.92 -6.88
N TYR A 122 -18.86 5.11 -7.17
CA TYR A 122 -18.13 4.36 -6.16
C TYR A 122 -16.63 4.59 -6.34
N ALA A 123 -15.91 4.74 -5.23
CA ALA A 123 -14.46 4.85 -5.31
C ALA A 123 -13.88 3.50 -5.76
N MET A 124 -12.95 3.57 -6.70
CA MET A 124 -12.36 2.40 -7.36
C MET A 124 -10.96 2.14 -6.82
N VAL A 125 -10.55 0.87 -6.72
CA VAL A 125 -9.18 0.52 -6.32
C VAL A 125 -8.19 0.88 -7.44
N ASP A 126 -7.27 1.79 -7.14
CA ASP A 126 -6.18 2.20 -8.03
C ASP A 126 -4.98 1.26 -7.89
N ARG A 127 -4.58 0.97 -6.64
CA ARG A 127 -3.39 0.17 -6.35
C ARG A 127 -3.45 -0.49 -4.98
N TYR A 128 -2.63 -1.51 -4.79
CA TYR A 128 -2.43 -2.19 -3.52
C TYR A 128 -0.99 -2.72 -3.41
N TRP A 129 -0.49 -2.93 -2.20
CA TRP A 129 0.83 -3.51 -1.96
C TRP A 129 0.94 -4.14 -0.58
N LEU A 130 1.76 -5.20 -0.47
CA LEU A 130 2.19 -5.75 0.81
C LEU A 130 3.22 -4.80 1.44
N VAL A 131 3.04 -4.45 2.70
CA VAL A 131 4.03 -3.70 3.48
C VAL A 131 5.13 -4.65 3.89
N CYS A 132 6.37 -4.30 3.56
CA CYS A 132 7.53 -4.95 4.16
C CYS A 132 8.00 -4.07 5.33
N GLU A 133 8.12 -4.65 6.52
CA GLU A 133 8.88 -4.03 7.60
C GLU A 133 10.36 -4.41 7.42
N ASP A 134 11.24 -3.41 7.43
CA ASP A 134 12.68 -3.66 7.60
C ASP A 134 12.89 -4.12 9.06
N LEU A 135 13.07 -5.43 9.26
CA LEU A 135 13.43 -6.03 10.55
C LEU A 135 14.79 -5.50 11.08
#